data_AF-A0A1H4LPT4-F1
#
_entry.id   AF-A0A1H4LPT4-F1
#
_cell.length_a   1.000
_cell.length_b   1.000
_cell.length_c   1.000
_cell.angle_alpha   90.00
_cell.angle_beta   90.00
_cell.angle_gamma   90.00
#
_symmetry.space_group_name_H-M   'P 1'
#
loop_
_entity.id
_entity.type
_entity.pdbx_description
1 polymer ?
#
loop_
_entity_poly.entity_id
_entity_poly.type
_entity_poly.pdbx_seq_one_letter_code
_entity_poly.pdbx_strand_id
1 'polypeptide(L)'
;MTISNRAVLALAASLLAAGALLTACAPELTPADPTPTSPSPSPTSTTTSSPEPAPSATAPSGAQPYAPFTAAELTQICIDATRSTFADDIEFESVDVRIEERTVEPRWLVLVPARTGGIDAEAQCTVGGTPSEPVIEMSSGSIERLSEEQIQNLIDGENEGGTE
;
A
#
# COMPACT_ATOMS: atom_id res chain seq x y z
N MET A 1 -26.60 -3.60 -47.17
CA MET A 1 -27.19 -2.30 -47.58
C MET A 1 -27.77 -1.63 -46.35
N THR A 2 -27.79 -0.28 -46.31
CA THR A 2 -28.01 0.65 -45.16
C THR A 2 -26.76 0.83 -44.29
N ILE A 3 -25.82 1.73 -44.59
CA ILE A 3 -25.78 3.22 -44.62
C ILE A 3 -25.31 3.81 -43.28
N SER A 4 -24.19 4.53 -43.39
CA SER A 4 -23.43 5.30 -42.41
C SER A 4 -24.24 6.21 -41.49
N ASN A 5 -23.72 6.42 -40.27
CA ASN A 5 -23.75 7.73 -39.62
C ASN A 5 -22.33 8.11 -39.19
N ARG A 6 -21.70 8.99 -39.97
CA ARG A 6 -20.52 9.77 -39.60
C ARG A 6 -20.99 11.18 -39.27
N ALA A 7 -20.64 11.72 -38.11
CA ALA A 7 -20.56 13.14 -37.80
C ALA A 7 -20.28 13.31 -36.29
N VAL A 8 -19.45 14.21 -35.77
CA VAL A 8 -18.65 15.31 -36.30
C VAL A 8 -17.59 15.62 -35.22
N LEU A 9 -16.36 15.92 -35.64
CA LEU A 9 -15.30 16.49 -34.81
C LEU A 9 -15.74 17.80 -34.15
N ALA A 10 -15.37 18.02 -32.90
CA ALA A 10 -15.11 19.36 -32.39
C ALA A 10 -13.90 19.32 -31.44
N LEU A 11 -12.71 19.55 -32.02
CA LEU A 11 -11.56 20.06 -31.27
C LEU A 11 -11.89 21.50 -30.86
N ALA A 12 -11.84 21.78 -29.56
CA ALA A 12 -11.76 23.14 -29.04
C ALA A 12 -10.51 23.24 -28.15
N ALA A 13 -9.40 23.60 -28.78
CA ALA A 13 -8.23 24.12 -28.09
C ALA A 13 -8.55 25.51 -27.53
N SER A 14 -8.22 25.78 -26.27
CA SER A 14 -8.33 27.12 -25.71
C SER A 14 -7.28 27.37 -24.63
N LEU A 15 -6.36 28.28 -24.99
CA LEU A 15 -5.71 29.34 -24.21
C LEU A 15 -5.01 28.94 -22.89
N LEU A 16 -3.67 28.95 -22.82
CA LEU A 16 -2.76 30.12 -22.69
C LEU A 16 -3.08 31.03 -21.49
N ALA A 17 -2.38 30.83 -20.37
CA ALA A 17 -2.13 31.87 -19.38
C ALA A 17 -0.76 31.66 -18.73
N ALA A 18 0.13 32.62 -18.97
CA ALA A 18 1.44 32.74 -18.36
C ALA A 18 1.32 33.12 -16.88
N GLY A 19 2.17 32.53 -16.04
CA GLY A 19 2.34 32.91 -14.64
C GLY A 19 3.78 32.65 -14.20
N ALA A 20 4.65 33.63 -14.45
CA ALA A 20 5.99 33.68 -13.87
C ALA A 20 5.90 34.35 -12.49
N LEU A 21 6.37 33.69 -11.43
CA LEU A 21 6.92 34.37 -10.26
C LEU A 21 8.06 33.55 -9.65
N LEU A 22 9.18 34.24 -9.50
CA LEU A 22 10.44 33.85 -8.87
C LEU A 22 10.29 33.83 -7.34
N THR A 23 10.81 32.81 -6.67
CA THR A 23 11.44 32.97 -5.34
C THR A 23 12.48 31.88 -5.11
N ALA A 24 13.75 32.28 -5.15
CA ALA A 24 14.86 31.55 -4.59
C ALA A 24 14.85 31.71 -3.06
N CYS A 25 15.07 30.62 -2.32
CA CYS A 25 15.58 30.68 -0.95
C CYS A 25 16.31 29.38 -0.63
N ALA A 26 17.65 29.46 -0.63
CA ALA A 26 18.50 28.49 0.04
C ALA A 26 18.43 28.75 1.56
N PRO A 27 18.61 27.70 2.37
CA PRO A 27 19.83 27.72 3.17
C PRO A 27 20.59 26.39 3.11
N GLU A 28 21.88 26.57 2.83
CA GLU A 28 23.00 25.70 3.09
C GLU A 28 23.13 25.40 4.59
N LEU A 29 23.12 24.11 4.98
CA LEU A 29 23.61 23.62 6.27
C LEU A 29 24.14 22.18 6.13
N THR A 30 25.42 22.06 5.77
CA THR A 30 26.32 20.98 6.23
C THR A 30 27.26 21.66 7.26
N PRO A 31 27.96 20.99 8.20
CA PRO A 31 28.10 19.55 8.45
C PRO A 31 28.00 19.14 9.95
N ALA A 32 27.89 17.84 10.22
CA ALA A 32 28.62 17.20 11.33
C ALA A 32 28.52 15.67 11.25
N ASP A 33 29.55 15.08 10.66
CA ASP A 33 29.98 13.71 10.89
C ASP A 33 30.55 13.58 12.31
N PRO A 34 30.20 12.52 13.06
CA PRO A 34 31.25 11.79 13.78
C PRO A 34 31.21 10.28 13.49
N THR A 35 32.09 9.85 12.58
CA THR A 35 33.27 8.98 12.78
C THR A 35 33.11 7.80 13.78
N PRO A 36 33.57 6.58 13.42
CA PRO A 36 33.03 5.31 13.88
C PRO A 36 33.63 4.81 15.20
N THR A 37 32.83 4.08 15.99
CA THR A 37 33.37 3.20 17.04
C THR A 37 33.32 1.75 16.56
N SER A 38 34.51 1.21 16.34
CA SER A 38 34.79 -0.17 15.92
C SER A 38 34.38 -1.22 16.99
N PRO A 39 34.14 -2.48 16.60
CA PRO A 39 33.61 -3.53 17.48
C PRO A 39 34.71 -4.18 18.33
N SER A 40 34.33 -4.74 19.48
CA SER A 40 35.22 -5.59 20.29
C SER A 40 34.56 -6.94 20.61
N PRO A 41 35.28 -8.07 20.48
CA PRO A 41 34.72 -9.43 20.38
C PRO A 41 34.64 -10.22 21.72
N SER A 42 33.76 -11.25 21.73
CA SER A 42 33.81 -12.64 22.28
C SER A 42 34.66 -13.00 23.52
N PRO A 43 34.53 -14.19 24.18
CA PRO A 43 33.60 -15.33 24.02
C PRO A 43 32.99 -15.83 25.37
N THR A 44 32.20 -16.91 25.38
CA THR A 44 32.48 -18.19 26.11
C THR A 44 31.26 -19.13 26.10
N SER A 45 31.57 -20.40 25.87
CA SER A 45 30.72 -21.53 25.53
C SER A 45 30.02 -22.24 26.71
N THR A 46 28.93 -22.92 26.35
CA THR A 46 28.46 -24.29 26.75
C THR A 46 28.24 -24.66 28.22
N THR A 47 27.01 -25.07 28.55
CA THR A 47 26.68 -26.26 29.37
C THR A 47 25.21 -26.64 29.06
N THR A 48 24.94 -27.76 28.38
CA THR A 48 24.64 -29.12 28.88
C THR A 48 23.25 -29.31 29.51
N SER A 49 22.63 -30.42 29.14
CA SER A 49 21.20 -30.78 29.12
C SER A 49 20.49 -31.04 30.46
N SER A 50 19.15 -30.93 30.47
CA SER A 50 18.22 -32.01 30.88
C SER A 50 16.74 -31.64 30.62
N PRO A 51 15.87 -32.54 30.13
CA PRO A 51 14.44 -32.27 29.89
C PRO A 51 13.54 -32.73 31.06
N GLU A 52 12.63 -31.87 31.54
CA GLU A 52 11.50 -32.24 32.43
C GLU A 52 10.43 -31.11 32.48
N PRO A 53 9.17 -31.41 32.82
CA PRO A 53 8.03 -31.67 31.94
C PRO A 53 7.28 -30.40 31.48
N ALA A 54 6.45 -30.56 30.45
CA ALA A 54 5.64 -29.49 29.87
C ALA A 54 4.62 -28.90 30.88
N PRO A 55 4.56 -27.58 31.09
CA PRO A 55 3.30 -26.93 31.37
C PRO A 55 2.46 -26.95 30.10
N SER A 56 1.32 -27.65 30.16
CA SER A 56 0.22 -27.44 29.23
C SER A 56 -0.27 -26.00 29.40
N ALA A 57 0.17 -25.13 28.50
CA ALA A 57 -0.50 -23.90 28.19
C ALA A 57 -0.59 -23.85 26.66
N THR A 58 -1.69 -24.38 26.13
CA THR A 58 -2.17 -23.99 24.81
C THR A 58 -2.50 -22.51 24.87
N ALA A 59 -1.49 -21.66 24.68
CA ALA A 59 -1.75 -20.32 24.19
C ALA A 59 -2.15 -20.48 22.72
N PRO A 60 -3.29 -19.93 22.26
CA PRO A 60 -3.43 -19.71 20.84
C PRO A 60 -2.29 -18.77 20.45
N SER A 61 -1.34 -19.29 19.67
CA SER A 61 -0.51 -18.48 18.80
C SER A 61 -1.46 -17.79 17.83
N GLY A 62 -2.04 -16.67 18.24
CA GLY A 62 -3.18 -16.05 17.56
C GLY A 62 -3.21 -14.52 17.65
N ALA A 63 -2.17 -13.89 18.22
CA ALA A 63 -1.90 -12.49 17.93
C ALA A 63 -1.48 -12.42 16.46
N GLN A 64 -2.44 -12.02 15.63
CA GLN A 64 -2.39 -12.02 14.17
C GLN A 64 -1.17 -11.24 13.66
N PRO A 65 -0.58 -11.63 12.52
CA PRO A 65 0.47 -10.84 11.86
C PRO A 65 0.02 -9.41 11.50
N TYR A 66 -1.27 -9.08 11.66
CA TYR A 66 -1.89 -7.82 11.25
C TYR A 66 -2.38 -6.91 12.41
N ALA A 67 -2.06 -7.25 13.67
CA ALA A 67 -2.56 -6.50 14.83
C ALA A 67 -2.19 -4.98 14.76
N PRO A 68 -3.14 -4.07 15.07
CA PRO A 68 -4.42 -4.30 15.74
C PRO A 68 -5.59 -4.73 14.83
N PHE A 69 -5.39 -4.82 13.52
CA PHE A 69 -6.46 -5.18 12.58
C PHE A 69 -6.55 -6.70 12.37
N THR A 70 -7.73 -7.14 11.98
CA THR A 70 -7.93 -8.41 11.29
C THR A 70 -7.80 -8.22 9.78
N ALA A 71 -7.49 -9.30 9.05
CA ALA A 71 -7.43 -9.28 7.59
C ALA A 71 -8.78 -8.86 6.96
N ALA A 72 -9.89 -9.30 7.55
CA ALA A 72 -11.24 -8.95 7.09
C ALA A 72 -11.54 -7.46 7.27
N GLU A 73 -11.11 -6.84 8.37
CA GLU A 73 -11.26 -5.40 8.58
C GLU A 73 -10.44 -4.62 7.55
N LEU A 74 -9.16 -4.98 7.34
CA LEU A 74 -8.30 -4.33 6.34
C LEU A 74 -8.89 -4.42 4.92
N THR A 75 -9.43 -5.59 4.57
CA THR A 75 -10.11 -5.82 3.28
C THR A 75 -11.32 -4.92 3.14
N GLN A 76 -12.21 -4.91 4.13
CA GLN A 76 -13.44 -4.14 4.08
C GLN A 76 -13.17 -2.63 4.02
N ILE A 77 -12.20 -2.14 4.81
CA ILE A 77 -11.76 -0.74 4.77
C ILE A 77 -11.32 -0.36 3.35
N CYS A 78 -10.54 -1.23 2.69
CA CYS A 78 -10.07 -0.94 1.34
C CYS A 78 -11.21 -0.95 0.29
N ILE A 79 -12.13 -1.92 0.39
CA ILE A 79 -13.32 -1.97 -0.47
C ILE A 79 -14.15 -0.69 -0.32
N ASP A 80 -14.45 -0.29 0.92
CA ASP A 80 -15.28 0.88 1.18
C ASP A 80 -14.64 2.18 0.67
N ALA A 81 -13.32 2.30 0.82
CA ALA A 81 -12.57 3.46 0.35
C ALA A 81 -12.48 3.57 -1.18
N THR A 82 -12.47 2.44 -1.89
CA THR A 82 -12.23 2.41 -3.34
C THR A 82 -13.47 2.16 -4.17
N ARG A 83 -14.60 1.78 -3.56
CA ARG A 83 -15.84 1.44 -4.28
C ARG A 83 -16.28 2.52 -5.28
N SER A 84 -16.16 3.80 -4.93
CA SER A 84 -16.54 4.92 -5.81
C SER A 84 -15.61 5.12 -7.01
N THR A 85 -14.43 4.49 -7.01
CA THR A 85 -13.47 4.56 -8.12
C THR A 85 -13.86 3.63 -9.27
N PHE A 86 -14.68 2.61 -9.00
CA PHE A 86 -15.12 1.63 -9.98
C PHE A 86 -16.55 1.90 -10.48
N ALA A 87 -16.93 1.21 -11.56
CA ALA A 87 -18.32 1.19 -12.02
C ALA A 87 -19.24 0.49 -11.01
N ASP A 88 -20.53 0.80 -11.06
CA ASP A 88 -21.53 0.25 -10.12
C ASP A 88 -21.64 -1.29 -10.15
N ASP A 89 -21.22 -1.93 -11.25
CA ASP A 89 -21.21 -3.39 -11.41
C ASP A 89 -19.95 -4.09 -10.87
N ILE A 90 -19.07 -3.39 -10.16
CA ILE A 90 -17.85 -3.98 -9.58
C ILE A 90 -18.16 -5.10 -8.58
N GLU A 91 -17.47 -6.23 -8.75
CA GLU A 91 -17.48 -7.38 -7.85
C GLU A 91 -16.10 -7.53 -7.20
N PHE A 92 -16.00 -7.35 -5.88
CA PHE A 92 -14.75 -7.54 -5.14
C PHE A 92 -14.56 -9.00 -4.71
N GLU A 93 -13.37 -9.55 -4.92
CA GLU A 93 -13.02 -10.94 -4.60
C GLU A 93 -12.31 -11.00 -3.23
N SER A 94 -13.08 -11.09 -2.15
CA SER A 94 -12.56 -11.05 -0.77
C SER A 94 -11.80 -12.30 -0.30
N VAL A 95 -11.65 -13.31 -1.16
CA VAL A 95 -10.97 -14.59 -0.84
C VAL A 95 -9.51 -14.61 -1.25
N ASP A 96 -9.13 -13.85 -2.29
CA ASP A 96 -7.78 -13.79 -2.86
C ASP A 96 -7.09 -12.45 -2.54
N VAL A 97 -7.41 -11.88 -1.37
CA VAL A 97 -6.84 -10.61 -0.92
C VAL A 97 -5.39 -10.81 -0.51
N ARG A 98 -4.51 -9.91 -0.98
CA ARG A 98 -3.13 -9.84 -0.53
C ARG A 98 -2.96 -8.69 0.45
N ILE A 99 -2.38 -8.99 1.61
CA ILE A 99 -2.12 -8.01 2.67
C ILE A 99 -0.66 -8.12 3.08
N GLU A 100 0.06 -7.01 2.94
CA GLU A 100 1.49 -6.92 3.19
C GLU A 100 1.78 -5.87 4.26
N GLU A 101 2.77 -6.16 5.11
CA GLU A 101 3.32 -5.16 6.02
C GLU A 101 4.31 -4.28 5.26
N ARG A 102 4.14 -2.97 5.38
CA ARG A 102 4.98 -1.95 4.77
C ARG A 102 6.11 -1.56 5.71
N THR A 103 7.22 -1.12 5.15
CA THR A 103 8.37 -0.60 5.91
C THR A 103 8.20 0.87 6.30
N VAL A 104 7.19 1.53 5.75
CA VAL A 104 6.78 2.91 6.04
C VAL A 104 5.32 2.98 6.53
N GLU A 105 4.90 4.16 6.99
CA GLU A 105 3.50 4.42 7.33
C GLU A 105 2.71 4.89 6.09
N PRO A 106 1.42 4.52 5.96
CA PRO A 106 0.65 3.60 6.80
C PRO A 106 1.13 2.15 6.68
N ARG A 107 1.06 1.39 7.78
CA ARG A 107 1.72 0.08 7.92
C ARG A 107 1.20 -1.02 7.00
N TRP A 108 -0.06 -0.98 6.56
CA TRP A 108 -0.66 -2.09 5.81
C TRP A 108 -0.87 -1.73 4.35
N LEU A 109 -0.34 -2.53 3.43
CA LEU A 109 -0.75 -2.53 2.02
C LEU A 109 -1.85 -3.58 1.85
N VAL A 110 -2.98 -3.19 1.29
CA VAL A 110 -4.13 -4.08 1.04
C VAL A 110 -4.44 -4.05 -0.45
N LEU A 111 -4.40 -5.22 -1.08
CA LEU A 111 -4.69 -5.42 -2.50
C LEU A 111 -5.88 -6.37 -2.62
N VAL A 112 -7.02 -5.84 -3.05
CA VAL A 112 -8.28 -6.59 -3.18
C VAL A 112 -8.57 -6.76 -4.67
N PRO A 113 -8.48 -7.99 -5.22
CA PRO A 113 -8.88 -8.24 -6.59
C PRO A 113 -10.37 -7.94 -6.79
N ALA A 114 -10.73 -7.48 -7.97
CA ALA A 114 -12.10 -7.20 -8.34
C ALA A 114 -12.36 -7.48 -9.82
N ARG A 115 -13.62 -7.50 -10.24
CA ARG A 115 -14.02 -7.61 -11.64
C ARG A 115 -15.21 -6.73 -11.98
N THR A 116 -15.17 -6.11 -13.15
CA THR A 116 -16.27 -5.29 -13.69
C THR A 116 -16.33 -5.49 -15.21
N GLY A 117 -17.53 -5.69 -15.76
CA GLY A 117 -17.71 -5.90 -17.20
C GLY A 117 -16.88 -7.05 -17.80
N GLY A 118 -16.45 -8.04 -17.00
CA GLY A 118 -15.58 -9.13 -17.43
C GLY A 118 -14.09 -8.78 -17.51
N ILE A 119 -13.69 -7.61 -17.00
CA ILE A 119 -12.30 -7.14 -16.92
C ILE A 119 -11.83 -7.27 -15.47
N ASP A 120 -10.62 -7.80 -15.28
CA ASP A 120 -9.96 -7.84 -13.97
C ASP A 120 -9.60 -6.43 -13.50
N ALA A 121 -9.72 -6.21 -12.21
CA ALA A 121 -9.41 -4.97 -11.53
C ALA A 121 -8.77 -5.26 -10.17
N GLU A 122 -8.23 -4.24 -9.53
CA GLU A 122 -7.62 -4.34 -8.21
C GLU A 122 -7.80 -3.02 -7.44
N ALA A 123 -8.35 -3.12 -6.24
CA ALA A 123 -8.34 -2.04 -5.27
C ALA A 123 -7.05 -2.10 -4.45
N GLN A 124 -6.43 -0.94 -4.28
CA GLN A 124 -5.12 -0.79 -3.66
C GLN A 124 -5.22 0.26 -2.57
N CYS A 125 -4.92 -0.11 -1.33
CA CYS A 125 -5.01 0.82 -0.20
C CYS A 125 -3.81 0.71 0.73
N THR A 126 -3.38 1.84 1.29
CA THR A 126 -2.49 1.86 2.45
C THR A 126 -3.28 2.25 3.69
N VAL A 127 -3.24 1.41 4.72
CA VAL A 127 -4.08 1.51 5.93
C VAL A 127 -3.22 1.53 7.18
N GLY A 128 -3.52 2.45 8.10
CA GLY A 128 -2.87 2.62 9.39
C GLY A 128 -3.87 3.03 10.47
N GLY A 129 -3.37 3.57 11.58
CA GLY A 129 -4.21 3.95 12.73
C GLY A 129 -4.72 2.74 13.51
N THR A 130 -6.01 2.76 13.87
CA THR A 130 -6.65 1.69 14.65
C THR A 130 -7.94 1.20 13.99
N PRO A 131 -8.47 0.02 14.34
CA PRO A 131 -9.74 -0.46 13.77
C PRO A 131 -10.93 0.48 14.00
N SER A 132 -10.94 1.21 15.12
CA SER A 132 -11.96 2.21 15.43
C SER A 132 -11.75 3.55 14.73
N GLU A 133 -10.52 3.86 14.35
CA GLU A 133 -10.11 5.12 13.70
C GLU A 133 -9.06 4.80 12.62
N PRO A 134 -9.47 4.19 11.48
CA PRO A 134 -8.54 3.82 10.43
C PRO A 134 -8.06 5.06 9.68
N VAL A 135 -6.78 5.09 9.33
CA VAL A 135 -6.17 6.13 8.50
C VAL A 135 -5.84 5.53 7.16
N ILE A 136 -6.31 6.15 6.08
CA ILE A 136 -6.07 5.73 4.69
C ILE A 136 -5.30 6.85 4.00
N GLU A 137 -4.08 6.59 3.55
CA GLU A 137 -3.27 7.59 2.81
C GLU A 137 -3.41 7.38 1.31
N MET A 138 -3.31 6.13 0.85
CA MET A 138 -3.54 5.75 -0.54
C MET A 138 -4.83 4.95 -0.66
N SER A 139 -5.67 5.31 -1.62
CA SER A 139 -6.80 4.48 -2.08
C SER A 139 -6.95 4.66 -3.58
N SER A 140 -6.74 3.58 -4.34
CA SER A 140 -6.78 3.60 -5.79
C SER A 140 -7.45 2.34 -6.33
N GLY A 141 -8.02 2.46 -7.52
CA GLY A 141 -8.54 1.35 -8.29
C GLY A 141 -7.80 1.25 -9.62
N SER A 142 -7.36 0.05 -9.99
CA SER A 142 -6.69 -0.24 -11.25
C SER A 142 -7.46 -1.30 -12.04
N ILE A 143 -7.38 -1.24 -13.37
CA ILE A 143 -7.88 -2.27 -14.30
C ILE A 143 -6.83 -3.32 -14.65
N GLU A 144 -5.67 -3.24 -14.00
CA GLU A 144 -4.57 -4.19 -14.09
C GLU A 144 -4.06 -4.48 -12.68
N ARG A 145 -3.73 -5.74 -12.39
CA ARG A 145 -3.09 -6.12 -11.13
C ARG A 145 -1.65 -5.64 -11.10
N LEU A 146 -1.17 -5.27 -9.92
CA LEU A 146 0.22 -4.90 -9.75
C LEU A 146 1.15 -6.11 -9.97
N SER A 147 2.30 -5.85 -10.59
CA SER A 147 3.41 -6.82 -10.62
C SER A 147 4.09 -6.91 -9.25
N GLU A 148 4.79 -8.02 -8.98
CA GLU A 148 5.54 -8.18 -7.72
C GLU A 148 6.53 -7.05 -7.45
N GLU A 149 7.22 -6.55 -8.49
CA GLU A 149 8.15 -5.42 -8.34
C GLU A 149 7.42 -4.15 -7.89
N GLN A 150 6.25 -3.86 -8.45
CA GLN A 150 5.45 -2.70 -8.02
C GLN A 150 4.93 -2.87 -6.60
N ILE A 151 4.54 -4.08 -6.21
CA ILE A 151 4.08 -4.38 -4.84
C ILE A 151 5.22 -4.15 -3.85
N GLN A 152 6.44 -4.62 -4.15
CA GLN A 152 7.61 -4.36 -3.31
C GLN A 152 7.92 -2.87 -3.20
N ASN A 153 7.86 -2.13 -4.30
CA ASN A 153 8.05 -0.68 -4.26
C ASN A 153 7.02 0.00 -3.34
N LEU A 154 5.74 -0.39 -3.39
CA LEU A 154 4.71 0.15 -2.48
C LEU A 154 4.94 -0.25 -1.03
N ILE A 155 5.42 -1.47 -0.76
CA ILE A 155 5.84 -1.93 0.57
C ILE A 155 6.96 -1.04 1.13
N ASP A 156 7.89 -0.65 0.28
CA ASP A 156 9.03 0.19 0.62
C ASP A 156 8.72 1.70 0.65
N GLY A 157 7.48 2.10 0.31
CA GLY A 157 7.06 3.50 0.28
C GLY A 157 7.48 4.25 -0.98
N GLU A 158 7.94 3.53 -1.99
CA GLU A 158 8.35 4.08 -3.26
C GLU A 158 7.15 4.22 -4.21
N ASN A 159 7.04 5.35 -4.89
CA ASN A 159 6.03 5.63 -5.93
C ASN A 159 4.55 5.68 -5.45
N GLU A 160 4.29 6.04 -4.19
CA GLU A 160 2.93 6.20 -3.65
C GLU A 160 2.14 7.39 -4.21
N GLY A 161 2.81 8.29 -4.92
CA GLY A 161 2.21 9.41 -5.62
C GLY A 161 2.69 9.41 -7.07
N GLY A 162 1.75 9.34 -8.00
CA GLY A 162 2.02 9.65 -9.40
C GLY A 162 2.78 10.97 -9.49
N THR A 163 3.83 10.99 -10.30
CA THR A 163 4.50 12.24 -10.67
C THR A 163 3.44 13.24 -11.15
N GLU A 164 3.47 14.44 -10.58
CA GLU A 164 2.64 15.60 -10.90
C GLU A 164 2.40 15.83 -12.40
#